data_AF-A0A6C0DRV7-F1
#
_entry.id   AF-A0A6C0DRV7-F1
#
_cell.length_a   1.000
_cell.length_b   1.000
_cell.length_c   1.000
_cell.angle_alpha   90.00
_cell.angle_beta   90.00
_cell.angle_gamma   90.00
#
_symmetry.space_group_name_H-M   'P 1'
#
loop_
_entity.id
_entity.type
_entity.pdbx_description
1 polymer ?
#
loop_
_entity_poly.entity_id
_entity_poly.type
_entity_poly.pdbx_seq_one_letter_code
_entity_poly.pdbx_strand_id
1 'polypeptide(L)'
;MSRRTYSGDGVQAEVTRDAAGRIYVSGNMTRYAGARQTIRWMAPQKPTRGIGFNGSGLPYANADQAFEGSPNNGTVDSPDGSFSIAMATLPSAYYTGLGSTYVPPVVMLETAVMGQPGQTYRAHVFLSPTGISYRWIAGSPPGPRVEPRADEVGRSMFYNGREELGLFQNQEALLRYKAYPSDEAFNQLPDTVDKYPWINTPAPA
;
A
#
# COMPACT_ATOMS: atom_id res chain seq x y z
N MET A 1 -2.63 -21.48 -8.36
CA MET A 1 -3.06 -21.38 -6.95
C MET A 1 -1.82 -21.04 -6.13
N SER A 2 -1.80 -19.92 -5.39
CA SER A 2 -0.64 -19.54 -4.57
C SER A 2 -0.97 -19.80 -3.10
N ARG A 3 -0.03 -20.40 -2.37
CA ARG A 3 -0.13 -20.72 -0.94
C ARG A 3 1.03 -20.06 -0.20
N ARG A 4 0.75 -19.48 0.95
CA ARG A 4 1.75 -18.89 1.85
C ARG A 4 1.41 -19.23 3.28
N THR A 5 2.41 -19.56 4.07
CA THR A 5 2.28 -19.69 5.52
C THR A 5 2.79 -18.42 6.21
N TYR A 6 2.11 -18.06 7.29
CA TYR A 6 2.46 -16.97 8.19
C TYR A 6 2.54 -17.53 9.60
N SER A 7 3.62 -17.23 10.30
CA SER A 7 3.81 -17.57 11.70
C SER A 7 4.45 -16.36 12.38
N GLY A 8 3.76 -15.79 13.35
CA GLY A 8 4.17 -14.55 14.01
C GLY A 8 3.01 -13.94 14.79
N ASP A 9 3.31 -12.98 15.66
CA ASP A 9 2.30 -12.17 16.37
C ASP A 9 1.20 -12.99 17.09
N GLY A 10 1.53 -14.18 17.60
CA GLY A 10 0.56 -15.03 18.31
C GLY A 10 -0.46 -15.75 17.42
N VAL A 11 -0.18 -15.87 16.12
CA VAL A 11 -1.02 -16.58 15.15
C VAL A 11 -0.19 -17.43 14.18
N GLN A 12 -0.73 -18.59 13.81
CA GLN A 12 -0.25 -19.39 12.68
C GLN A 12 -1.36 -19.48 11.65
N ALA A 13 -1.08 -19.03 10.43
CA ALA A 13 -2.07 -18.96 9.37
C ALA A 13 -1.52 -19.43 8.03
N GLU A 14 -2.38 -20.04 7.24
CA GLU A 14 -2.19 -20.33 5.84
C GLU A 14 -3.08 -19.38 5.02
N VAL A 15 -2.46 -18.69 4.06
CA VAL A 15 -3.12 -17.82 3.10
C VAL A 15 -3.08 -18.51 1.75
N THR A 16 -4.25 -18.78 1.17
CA THR A 16 -4.38 -19.34 -0.18
C THR A 16 -5.15 -18.39 -1.08
N ARG A 17 -4.78 -18.39 -2.36
CA ARG A 17 -5.44 -17.60 -3.41
C ARG A 17 -5.86 -18.49 -4.55
N ASP A 18 -7.12 -18.38 -4.93
CA ASP A 18 -7.69 -19.11 -6.06
C ASP A 18 -7.43 -18.40 -7.41
N ALA A 19 -7.85 -19.03 -8.51
CA ALA A 19 -7.69 -18.47 -9.85
C ALA A 19 -8.55 -17.22 -10.10
N ALA A 20 -9.66 -17.04 -9.37
CA ALA A 20 -10.52 -15.86 -9.43
C ALA A 20 -9.98 -14.67 -8.61
N GLY A 21 -8.93 -14.91 -7.80
CA GLY A 21 -8.31 -13.90 -6.95
C GLY A 21 -8.94 -13.76 -5.57
N ARG A 22 -9.85 -14.66 -5.18
CA ARG A 22 -10.38 -14.77 -3.81
C ARG A 22 -9.28 -15.25 -2.88
N ILE A 23 -9.31 -14.73 -1.66
CA ILE A 23 -8.32 -15.01 -0.63
C ILE A 23 -8.99 -15.80 0.49
N TYR A 24 -8.36 -16.91 0.87
CA TYR A 24 -8.76 -17.71 2.00
C TYR A 24 -7.63 -17.69 3.03
N VAL A 25 -7.96 -17.34 4.26
CA VAL A 25 -7.04 -17.30 5.39
C VAL A 25 -7.56 -18.27 6.43
N SER A 26 -6.83 -19.34 6.67
CA SER A 26 -7.17 -20.35 7.67
C SER A 26 -6.03 -20.55 8.63
N GLY A 27 -6.29 -20.65 9.92
CA GLY A 27 -5.23 -20.72 10.91
C GLY A 27 -5.72 -21.01 12.31
N ASN A 28 -4.80 -20.87 13.26
CA ASN A 28 -5.05 -21.00 14.68
C ASN A 28 -4.35 -19.89 15.48
N MET A 29 -5.02 -19.36 16.49
CA MET A 29 -4.48 -18.41 17.46
C MET A 29 -3.61 -19.13 18.49
N THR A 30 -2.29 -18.95 18.42
CA THR A 30 -1.34 -19.64 19.32
C THR A 30 -1.31 -19.03 20.73
N ARG A 31 -1.70 -17.75 20.88
CA ARG A 31 -1.68 -17.05 22.18
C ARG A 31 -2.63 -17.66 23.22
N TYR A 32 -3.76 -18.22 22.79
CA TYR A 32 -4.79 -18.82 23.64
C TYR A 32 -5.19 -20.21 23.11
N ALA A 33 -4.19 -21.02 22.73
CA ALA A 33 -4.40 -22.31 22.10
C ALA A 33 -5.36 -23.20 22.92
N GLY A 34 -6.39 -23.75 22.26
CA GLY A 34 -7.35 -24.66 22.87
C GLY A 34 -8.44 -24.01 23.73
N ALA A 35 -8.41 -22.69 23.92
CA ALA A 35 -9.50 -21.97 24.59
C ALA A 35 -10.54 -21.50 23.56
N ARG A 36 -11.82 -21.55 23.95
CA ARG A 36 -12.91 -20.98 23.16
C ARG A 36 -12.79 -19.46 23.12
N GLN A 37 -12.77 -18.91 21.93
CA GLN A 37 -12.51 -17.50 21.65
C GLN A 37 -13.52 -16.94 20.67
N THR A 38 -13.80 -15.66 20.79
CA THR A 38 -14.44 -14.87 19.74
C THR A 38 -13.36 -14.10 19.01
N ILE A 39 -13.17 -14.39 17.72
CA ILE A 39 -12.17 -13.76 16.87
C ILE A 39 -12.88 -12.77 15.96
N ARG A 40 -12.71 -11.48 16.24
CA ARG A 40 -13.10 -10.41 15.33
C ARG A 40 -11.99 -10.21 14.31
N TRP A 41 -12.35 -10.04 13.05
CA TRP A 41 -11.38 -9.79 12.01
C TRP A 41 -11.78 -8.59 11.17
N MET A 42 -10.78 -7.86 10.70
CA MET A 42 -10.97 -6.75 9.78
C MET A 42 -9.78 -6.66 8.83
N ALA A 43 -10.03 -6.22 7.62
CA ALA A 43 -9.00 -5.95 6.63
C ALA A 43 -9.31 -4.63 5.90
N PRO A 44 -8.29 -3.98 5.33
CA PRO A 44 -8.50 -2.78 4.53
C PRO A 44 -9.48 -3.02 3.37
N GLN A 45 -10.05 -1.92 2.88
CA GLN A 45 -10.90 -1.94 1.70
C GLN A 45 -10.11 -2.43 0.47
N LYS A 46 -10.84 -2.95 -0.53
CA LYS A 46 -10.25 -3.30 -1.82
C LYS A 46 -9.54 -2.08 -2.44
N PRO A 47 -8.45 -2.29 -3.18
CA PRO A 47 -7.82 -1.20 -3.91
C PRO A 47 -8.75 -0.63 -4.98
N THR A 48 -8.75 0.68 -5.11
CA THR A 48 -9.50 1.40 -6.13
C THR A 48 -8.86 1.18 -7.49
N ARG A 49 -9.64 0.66 -8.44
CA ARG A 49 -9.22 0.42 -9.83
C ARG A 49 -9.99 1.34 -10.75
N GLY A 50 -9.27 2.20 -11.47
CA GLY A 50 -9.81 3.22 -12.35
C GLY A 50 -8.72 3.83 -13.22
N ILE A 51 -9.10 4.74 -14.11
CA ILE A 51 -8.17 5.29 -15.11
C ILE A 51 -7.31 6.44 -14.52
N GLY A 52 -7.83 7.17 -13.53
CA GLY A 52 -7.11 8.26 -12.86
C GLY A 52 -6.12 7.80 -11.79
N PHE A 53 -5.37 8.76 -11.22
CA PHE A 53 -4.36 8.51 -10.19
C PHE A 53 -4.91 7.72 -8.99
N ASN A 54 -6.07 8.11 -8.46
CA ASN A 54 -6.75 7.40 -7.37
C ASN A 54 -7.18 5.97 -7.75
N GLY A 55 -7.36 5.70 -9.05
CA GLY A 55 -7.71 4.39 -9.59
C GLY A 55 -6.51 3.51 -9.93
N SER A 56 -5.29 3.97 -9.66
CA SER A 56 -4.09 3.22 -10.02
C SER A 56 -3.81 2.03 -9.09
N GLY A 57 -4.60 1.85 -8.02
CA GLY A 57 -4.40 0.82 -6.99
C GLY A 57 -3.48 1.26 -5.85
N LEU A 58 -3.31 2.58 -5.64
CA LEU A 58 -2.44 3.14 -4.61
C LEU A 58 -2.79 2.63 -3.21
N PRO A 59 -1.79 2.53 -2.31
CA PRO A 59 -2.06 2.38 -0.90
C PRO A 59 -2.85 3.58 -0.38
N TYR A 60 -3.74 3.34 0.58
CA TYR A 60 -4.44 4.43 1.27
C TYR A 60 -3.47 5.30 2.07
N ALA A 61 -3.78 6.59 2.21
CA ALA A 61 -2.88 7.55 2.84
C ALA A 61 -2.73 7.30 4.36
N ASN A 62 -3.76 6.74 5.00
CA ASN A 62 -3.76 6.38 6.41
C ASN A 62 -4.66 5.16 6.69
N ALA A 63 -4.59 4.64 7.92
CA ALA A 63 -5.40 3.52 8.36
C ALA A 63 -6.90 3.85 8.38
N ASP A 64 -7.28 5.06 8.80
CA ASP A 64 -8.68 5.46 8.90
C ASP A 64 -9.38 5.33 7.55
N GLN A 65 -8.78 5.89 6.49
CA GLN A 65 -9.27 5.74 5.12
C GLN A 65 -9.27 4.29 4.63
N ALA A 66 -8.29 3.49 5.06
CA ALA A 66 -8.15 2.11 4.63
C ALA A 66 -9.26 1.21 5.20
N PHE A 67 -9.72 1.49 6.42
CA PHE A 67 -10.72 0.69 7.12
C PHE A 67 -12.14 1.28 7.09
N GLU A 68 -12.27 2.57 6.79
CA GLU A 68 -13.56 3.25 6.67
C GLU A 68 -14.47 2.53 5.66
N GLY A 69 -15.63 2.08 6.15
CA GLY A 69 -16.63 1.38 5.34
C GLY A 69 -16.19 0.04 4.75
N SER A 70 -15.04 -0.52 5.18
CA SER A 70 -14.51 -1.75 4.61
C SER A 70 -15.50 -2.91 4.78
N PRO A 71 -15.91 -3.58 3.68
CA PRO A 71 -16.75 -4.77 3.76
C PRO A 71 -16.00 -6.00 4.25
N ASN A 72 -14.66 -5.91 4.36
CA ASN A 72 -13.81 -7.02 4.81
C ASN A 72 -13.73 -7.01 6.34
N ASN A 73 -14.85 -7.25 7.01
CA ASN A 73 -14.90 -7.40 8.45
C ASN A 73 -15.84 -8.55 8.84
N GLY A 74 -15.67 -9.09 10.05
CA GLY A 74 -16.55 -10.13 10.55
C GLY A 74 -16.13 -10.65 11.92
N THR A 75 -16.87 -11.63 12.40
CA THR A 75 -16.60 -12.32 13.67
C THR A 75 -16.69 -13.82 13.45
N VAL A 76 -15.76 -14.57 14.05
CA VAL A 76 -15.69 -16.02 14.03
C VAL A 76 -15.78 -16.51 15.48
N ASP A 77 -16.75 -17.36 15.78
CA ASP A 77 -16.75 -18.13 17.03
C ASP A 77 -15.82 -19.33 16.84
N SER A 78 -14.83 -19.43 17.72
CA SER A 78 -13.70 -20.32 17.58
C SER A 78 -13.58 -21.20 18.82
N PRO A 79 -14.12 -22.43 18.80
CA PRO A 79 -14.09 -23.33 19.96
C PRO A 79 -12.69 -23.69 20.46
N ASP A 80 -11.71 -23.73 19.56
CA ASP A 80 -10.36 -24.23 19.76
C ASP A 80 -9.26 -23.22 19.34
N GLY A 81 -9.65 -22.00 19.01
CA GLY A 81 -8.74 -20.96 18.46
C GLY A 81 -8.54 -21.05 16.94
N SER A 82 -9.16 -22.02 16.24
CA SER A 82 -9.14 -22.10 14.77
C SER A 82 -10.05 -21.06 14.10
N PHE A 83 -9.64 -20.59 12.92
CA PHE A 83 -10.46 -19.68 12.13
C PHE A 83 -10.32 -19.96 10.64
N SER A 84 -11.36 -19.59 9.90
CA SER A 84 -11.37 -19.59 8.44
C SER A 84 -12.08 -18.33 7.96
N ILE A 85 -11.36 -17.51 7.19
CA ILE A 85 -11.82 -16.22 6.68
C ILE A 85 -11.73 -16.29 5.16
N ALA A 86 -12.80 -15.91 4.48
CA ALA A 86 -12.84 -15.78 3.04
C ALA A 86 -13.08 -14.32 2.65
N MET A 87 -12.24 -13.80 1.76
CA MET A 87 -12.37 -12.45 1.21
C MET A 87 -12.47 -12.54 -0.31
N ALA A 88 -13.37 -11.74 -0.89
CA ALA A 88 -13.59 -11.73 -2.32
C ALA A 88 -12.37 -11.23 -3.11
N THR A 89 -11.61 -10.30 -2.54
CA THR A 89 -10.45 -9.67 -3.18
C THR A 89 -9.34 -9.42 -2.17
N LEU A 90 -8.09 -9.35 -2.65
CA LEU A 90 -6.97 -8.91 -1.83
C LEU A 90 -7.19 -7.46 -1.34
N PRO A 91 -7.08 -7.18 -0.03
CA PRO A 91 -7.21 -5.83 0.51
C PRO A 91 -6.05 -4.95 0.05
N SER A 92 -6.27 -3.63 0.06
CA SER A 92 -5.22 -2.66 -0.28
C SER A 92 -4.18 -2.54 0.84
N ALA A 93 -3.01 -2.02 0.48
CA ALA A 93 -2.04 -1.52 1.44
C ALA A 93 -2.43 -0.12 1.93
N TYR A 94 -1.77 0.37 2.97
CA TYR A 94 -1.94 1.73 3.46
C TYR A 94 -0.68 2.22 4.17
N TYR A 95 -0.61 3.51 4.44
CA TYR A 95 0.47 4.10 5.23
C TYR A 95 0.05 4.40 6.67
N THR A 96 1.03 4.46 7.57
CA THR A 96 0.86 4.92 8.95
C THR A 96 1.99 5.89 9.32
N GLY A 97 1.90 6.53 10.49
CA GLY A 97 2.91 7.48 10.95
C GLY A 97 3.08 8.67 10.00
N LEU A 98 1.96 9.27 9.58
CA LEU A 98 1.93 10.41 8.63
C LEU A 98 2.55 10.10 7.25
N GLY A 99 2.38 8.87 6.76
CA GLY A 99 2.88 8.49 5.42
C GLY A 99 4.28 7.86 5.43
N SER A 100 4.95 7.79 6.59
CA SER A 100 6.33 7.28 6.70
C SER A 100 6.43 5.76 6.68
N THR A 101 5.40 5.07 7.17
CA THR A 101 5.45 3.61 7.38
C THR A 101 4.47 2.91 6.46
N TYR A 102 4.97 2.12 5.52
CA TYR A 102 4.16 1.31 4.62
C TYR A 102 3.66 0.03 5.31
N VAL A 103 2.35 -0.19 5.30
CA VAL A 103 1.71 -1.40 5.79
C VAL A 103 1.18 -2.20 4.60
N PRO A 104 1.71 -3.41 4.34
CA PRO A 104 1.26 -4.24 3.23
C PRO A 104 -0.13 -4.84 3.50
N PRO A 105 -0.77 -5.50 2.51
CA PRO A 105 -2.08 -6.13 2.69
C PRO A 105 -2.12 -7.05 3.92
N VAL A 106 -2.98 -6.72 4.87
CA VAL A 106 -3.02 -7.33 6.20
C VAL A 106 -4.46 -7.64 6.62
N VAL A 107 -4.64 -8.73 7.36
CA VAL A 107 -5.84 -9.01 8.14
C VAL A 107 -5.49 -8.80 9.60
N MET A 108 -6.21 -7.90 10.26
CA MET A 108 -6.13 -7.71 11.70
C MET A 108 -7.12 -8.64 12.38
N LEU A 109 -6.64 -9.34 13.39
CA LEU A 109 -7.43 -10.23 14.23
C LEU A 109 -7.44 -9.66 15.64
N GLU A 110 -8.62 -9.52 16.23
CA GLU A 110 -8.80 -9.21 17.65
C GLU A 110 -9.52 -10.38 18.29
N THR A 111 -8.83 -11.09 19.18
CA THR A 111 -9.40 -12.25 19.89
C THR A 111 -9.72 -11.91 21.33
N ALA A 112 -10.84 -12.42 21.83
CA ALA A 112 -11.23 -12.40 23.23
C ALA A 112 -11.61 -13.81 23.69
N VAL A 113 -11.08 -14.25 24.83
CA VAL A 113 -11.40 -15.56 25.42
C VAL A 113 -12.79 -15.51 26.05
N MET A 114 -13.64 -16.49 25.74
CA MET A 114 -14.97 -16.56 26.34
C MET A 114 -14.86 -16.82 27.85
N GLY A 115 -15.55 -16.00 28.66
CA GLY A 115 -15.50 -16.08 30.12
C GLY A 115 -14.40 -15.25 30.78
N GLN A 116 -13.53 -14.59 30.02
CA GLN A 116 -12.55 -13.62 30.53
C GLN A 116 -12.76 -12.24 29.89
N PRO A 117 -13.81 -11.51 30.27
CA PRO A 117 -14.07 -10.18 29.73
C PRO A 117 -12.91 -9.23 30.06
N GLY A 118 -12.37 -8.55 29.05
CA GLY A 118 -11.33 -7.52 29.19
C GLY A 118 -9.92 -7.94 28.74
N GLN A 119 -9.65 -9.22 28.49
CA GLN A 119 -8.42 -9.64 27.83
C GLN A 119 -8.64 -9.81 26.32
N THR A 120 -8.30 -8.76 25.57
CA THR A 120 -8.23 -8.81 24.11
C THR A 120 -6.79 -8.89 23.64
N TYR A 121 -6.53 -9.72 22.63
CA TYR A 121 -5.23 -9.80 21.96
C TYR A 121 -5.38 -9.46 20.49
N ARG A 122 -4.46 -8.67 19.95
CA ARG A 122 -4.45 -8.27 18.54
C ARG A 122 -3.30 -8.97 17.83
N ALA A 123 -3.61 -9.52 16.67
CA ALA A 123 -2.64 -10.17 15.80
C ALA A 123 -2.77 -9.66 14.36
N HIS A 124 -1.66 -9.65 13.62
CA HIS A 124 -1.62 -9.24 12.22
C HIS A 124 -1.22 -10.42 11.33
N VAL A 125 -2.03 -10.72 10.32
CA VAL A 125 -1.71 -11.70 9.29
C VAL A 125 -1.42 -10.98 7.98
N PHE A 126 -0.15 -10.87 7.62
CA PHE A 126 0.27 -10.24 6.36
C PHE A 126 0.04 -11.20 5.18
N LEU A 127 -0.86 -10.82 4.29
CA LEU A 127 -1.28 -11.63 3.15
C LEU A 127 -0.23 -11.65 2.04
N SER A 128 0.47 -10.52 1.86
CA SER A 128 1.48 -10.31 0.82
C SER A 128 2.61 -9.44 1.37
N PRO A 129 3.88 -9.63 0.97
CA PRO A 129 4.96 -8.74 1.39
C PRO A 129 4.85 -7.34 0.76
N THR A 130 4.16 -7.25 -0.38
CA THR A 130 3.92 -6.04 -1.16
C THR A 130 2.45 -5.92 -1.54
N GLY A 131 1.98 -4.69 -1.75
CA GLY A 131 0.63 -4.41 -2.23
C GLY A 131 0.37 -4.91 -3.64
N ILE A 132 -0.85 -4.73 -4.11
CA ILE A 132 -1.17 -4.94 -5.53
C ILE A 132 -0.29 -3.99 -6.33
N SER A 133 0.31 -4.47 -7.42
CA SER A 133 1.04 -3.61 -8.35
C SER A 133 0.13 -2.48 -8.80
N TYR A 134 0.52 -1.26 -8.45
CA TYR A 134 -0.21 -0.05 -8.78
C TYR A 134 0.59 0.81 -9.75
N ARG A 135 -0.10 1.63 -10.54
CA ARG A 135 0.54 2.49 -11.55
C ARG A 135 1.22 3.67 -10.85
N TRP A 136 2.38 3.42 -10.28
CA TRP A 136 3.29 4.46 -9.79
C TRP A 136 4.29 4.81 -10.88
N ILE A 137 4.63 6.09 -10.99
CA ILE A 137 5.72 6.57 -11.85
C ILE A 137 7.09 6.03 -11.41
N ALA A 138 7.21 5.36 -10.26
CA ALA A 138 8.49 4.88 -9.74
C ALA A 138 8.49 3.40 -9.28
N GLY A 139 7.43 2.62 -9.53
CA GLY A 139 7.30 1.24 -9.03
C GLY A 139 6.66 1.13 -7.64
N SER A 140 6.46 -0.10 -7.14
CA SER A 140 5.85 -0.36 -5.83
C SER A 140 6.86 -0.12 -4.70
N PRO A 141 6.47 0.53 -3.58
CA PRO A 141 7.35 0.80 -2.45
C PRO A 141 7.85 -0.52 -1.84
N PRO A 142 9.08 -0.52 -1.30
CA PRO A 142 9.56 -1.67 -0.56
C PRO A 142 8.64 -1.94 0.64
N GLY A 143 8.47 -3.22 0.97
CA GLY A 143 7.77 -3.65 2.19
C GLY A 143 8.47 -3.16 3.47
N PRO A 144 7.93 -3.47 4.66
CA PRO A 144 8.51 -3.06 5.94
C PRO A 144 9.82 -3.84 6.20
N ARG A 145 10.93 -3.37 5.65
CA ARG A 145 12.28 -3.87 5.84
C ARG A 145 13.21 -2.68 6.09
N VAL A 146 14.24 -2.93 6.90
CA VAL A 146 15.23 -1.91 7.28
C VAL A 146 16.09 -1.51 6.08
N GLU A 147 16.38 -2.46 5.17
CA GLU A 147 17.23 -2.23 4.00
C GLU A 147 16.65 -2.89 2.74
N PRO A 148 16.71 -2.21 1.57
CA PRO A 148 16.35 -2.79 0.28
C PRO A 148 17.40 -3.81 -0.20
N ARG A 149 16.97 -4.86 -0.91
CA ARG A 149 17.92 -5.81 -1.54
C ARG A 149 18.52 -5.25 -2.82
N ALA A 150 19.71 -5.73 -3.20
CA ALA A 150 20.40 -5.33 -4.43
C ALA A 150 19.61 -5.66 -5.71
N ASP A 151 18.69 -6.62 -5.66
CA ASP A 151 17.79 -7.04 -6.74
C ASP A 151 16.40 -6.36 -6.69
N GLU A 152 16.12 -5.53 -5.68
CA GLU A 152 14.86 -4.79 -5.58
C GLU A 152 14.85 -3.56 -6.49
N VAL A 153 14.38 -3.74 -7.73
CA VAL A 153 14.20 -2.70 -8.77
C VAL A 153 13.04 -1.72 -8.49
N GLY A 154 12.61 -1.55 -7.24
CA GLY A 154 11.35 -0.90 -6.89
C GLY A 154 11.32 0.63 -6.85
N ARG A 155 12.36 1.34 -7.32
CA ARG A 155 12.48 2.80 -7.08
C ARG A 155 12.38 3.72 -8.31
N SER A 156 12.42 3.21 -9.55
CA SER A 156 12.45 4.09 -10.74
C SER A 156 12.10 3.44 -12.10
N MET A 157 11.49 2.26 -12.13
CA MET A 157 11.38 1.45 -13.36
C MET A 157 10.38 1.97 -14.42
N PHE A 158 9.62 3.03 -14.17
CA PHE A 158 8.68 3.57 -15.17
C PHE A 158 9.38 4.07 -16.45
N TYR A 159 10.68 4.38 -16.37
CA TYR A 159 11.51 4.78 -17.50
C TYR A 159 12.61 3.77 -17.87
N ASN A 160 12.80 2.69 -17.11
CA ASN A 160 13.88 1.73 -17.40
C ASN A 160 13.56 0.93 -18.68
N GLY A 161 14.48 0.95 -19.64
CA GLY A 161 14.31 0.33 -20.97
C GLY A 161 13.60 1.24 -21.98
N ARG A 162 13.27 2.48 -21.58
CA ARG A 162 12.64 3.47 -22.47
C ARG A 162 13.66 4.16 -23.38
N GLU A 163 14.94 4.13 -23.00
CA GLU A 163 16.09 4.47 -23.86
C GLU A 163 16.23 3.54 -25.08
N GLU A 164 15.65 2.34 -25.03
CA GLU A 164 15.67 1.37 -26.14
C GLU A 164 14.47 1.53 -27.10
N LEU A 165 13.47 2.33 -26.72
CA LEU A 165 12.28 2.57 -27.54
C LEU A 165 12.55 3.73 -28.51
N GLY A 166 12.44 3.45 -29.80
CA GLY A 166 12.65 4.45 -30.85
C GLY A 166 11.69 5.66 -30.71
N LEU A 167 12.27 6.82 -30.41
CA LEU A 167 11.89 8.20 -30.76
C LEU A 167 10.42 8.65 -30.66
N PHE A 168 9.50 7.91 -30.04
CA PHE A 168 8.15 8.42 -29.78
C PHE A 168 8.07 9.00 -28.36
N GLN A 169 8.46 10.28 -28.27
CA GLN A 169 8.09 11.28 -27.27
C GLN A 169 7.80 10.75 -25.85
N ASN A 170 8.85 10.45 -25.08
CA ASN A 170 8.69 10.35 -23.65
C ASN A 170 8.42 11.75 -23.06
N GLN A 171 7.70 11.80 -21.94
CA GLN A 171 7.22 13.03 -21.31
C GLN A 171 8.39 13.96 -20.90
N GLU A 172 9.57 13.40 -20.64
CA GLU A 172 10.81 14.12 -20.37
C GLU A 172 11.36 14.85 -21.61
N ALA A 173 11.38 14.21 -22.79
CA ALA A 173 11.82 14.85 -24.02
C ALA A 173 10.90 16.02 -24.41
N LEU A 174 9.58 15.88 -24.21
CA LEU A 174 8.62 16.98 -24.37
C LEU A 174 8.86 18.11 -23.36
N LEU A 175 9.24 17.81 -22.11
CA LEU A 175 9.56 18.80 -21.09
C LEU A 175 10.91 19.51 -21.36
N ARG A 176 11.90 18.83 -21.95
CA ARG A 176 13.15 19.44 -22.41
C ARG A 176 12.97 20.24 -23.70
N TYR A 177 12.10 19.79 -24.61
CA TYR A 177 11.73 20.52 -25.82
C TYR A 177 10.90 21.77 -25.50
N LYS A 178 10.11 21.73 -24.42
CA LYS A 178 9.39 22.87 -23.85
C LYS A 178 10.16 23.57 -22.72
N ALA A 179 11.41 23.19 -22.46
CA ALA A 179 12.21 23.89 -21.47
C ALA A 179 12.30 25.37 -21.89
N TYR A 180 12.22 26.25 -20.89
CA TYR A 180 12.36 27.69 -21.04
C TYR A 180 13.42 28.02 -22.11
N PRO A 181 13.12 28.96 -23.03
CA PRO A 181 13.97 29.20 -24.18
C PRO A 181 15.39 29.48 -23.70
N SER A 182 16.30 28.56 -23.99
CA SER A 182 17.74 28.70 -23.72
C SER A 182 18.41 29.72 -24.63
N ASP A 183 17.62 30.61 -25.23
CA ASP A 183 18.03 31.72 -26.07
C ASP A 183 17.08 32.88 -25.78
N GLU A 184 17.31 33.56 -24.64
CA GLU A 184 16.68 34.85 -24.36
C GLU A 184 17.02 35.88 -25.46
N ALA A 185 18.16 35.71 -26.12
CA ALA A 185 18.60 36.49 -27.29
C ALA A 185 17.71 36.33 -28.53
N PHE A 186 17.04 35.17 -28.72
CA PHE A 186 16.16 34.94 -29.88
C PHE A 186 14.82 35.69 -29.75
N ASN A 187 14.39 36.01 -28.53
CA ASN A 187 13.07 36.60 -28.25
C ASN A 187 13.09 38.09 -27.85
N GLN A 188 14.25 38.76 -27.85
CA GLN A 188 14.39 40.20 -27.50
C GLN A 188 13.70 40.58 -26.18
N LEU A 189 13.69 39.69 -25.20
CA LEU A 189 13.16 39.99 -23.88
C LEU A 189 14.18 40.87 -23.12
N PRO A 190 13.74 41.88 -22.35
CA PRO A 190 14.64 42.82 -21.70
C PRO A 190 15.54 42.10 -20.68
N ASP A 191 16.85 42.09 -20.97
CA ASP A 191 17.96 41.37 -20.32
C ASP A 191 18.24 41.68 -18.83
N THR A 192 17.29 42.23 -18.08
CA THR A 192 17.53 42.50 -16.65
C THR A 192 16.66 41.59 -15.81
N VAL A 193 17.19 40.40 -15.49
CA VAL A 193 16.78 39.67 -14.29
C VAL A 193 17.00 40.62 -13.12
N ASP A 194 15.91 41.11 -12.56
CA ASP A 194 15.93 42.11 -11.50
C ASP A 194 16.76 41.56 -10.33
N LYS A 195 17.81 42.29 -9.93
CA LYS A 195 18.81 41.80 -8.97
C LYS A 195 18.20 41.51 -7.59
N TYR A 196 17.03 42.09 -7.31
CA TYR A 196 16.34 42.01 -6.02
C TYR A 196 14.84 41.71 -6.20
N PRO A 197 14.47 40.49 -6.62
CA PRO A 197 13.08 40.14 -6.99
C PRO A 197 12.08 40.22 -5.82
N TRP A 198 12.56 40.32 -4.57
CA TRP A 198 11.75 40.44 -3.36
C TRP A 198 11.18 41.83 -3.08
N ILE A 199 11.63 42.88 -3.79
CA ILE A 199 11.11 44.24 -3.61
C ILE A 199 9.66 44.37 -4.13
N ASN A 200 9.28 43.55 -5.12
CA ASN A 200 7.97 43.60 -5.75
C ASN A 200 7.01 42.50 -5.30
N THR A 201 7.38 41.72 -4.28
CA THR A 201 6.47 40.70 -3.72
C THR A 201 5.45 41.40 -2.82
N PRO A 202 4.14 41.36 -3.14
CA PRO A 202 3.14 41.94 -2.25
C PRO A 202 3.15 41.19 -0.92
N ALA A 203 2.96 41.92 0.18
CA ALA A 203 2.89 41.33 1.51
C ALA A 203 1.75 40.31 1.57
N PRO A 204 1.94 39.18 2.28
CA PRO A 204 0.90 38.17 2.41
C PRO A 204 -0.31 38.76 3.12
N ALA A 205 -1.50 38.42 2.63
CA ALA A 205 -2.78 38.78 3.24
C ALA A 205 -2.99 38.10 4.59
#